data_AF-A0A3B8QPN8-F1
#
_entry.id   AF-A0A3B8QPN8-F1
#
_cell.length_a   1.000
_cell.length_b   1.000
_cell.length_c   1.000
_cell.angle_alpha   90.00
_cell.angle_beta   90.00
_cell.angle_gamma   90.00
#
_symmetry.space_group_name_H-M   'P 1'
#
loop_
_entity.id
_entity.type
_entity.pdbx_description
1 polymer ?
#
loop_
_entity_poly.entity_id
_entity_poly.type
_entity_poly.pdbx_seq_one_letter_code
_entity_poly.pdbx_strand_id
1 'polypeptide(L)' 'MSKNTFLFDKTNYVLFAIGLAFIALGFALMSGGGSDDPNVFNEELFNAQRITWAPLLIVIGFVVEVFAILRRPKA' A
#
# COMPACT_ATOMS: atom_id res chain seq x y z
N MET A 1 10.94 -35.71 2.77
CA MET A 1 11.28 -34.32 2.46
C MET A 1 10.03 -33.64 1.92
N SER A 2 9.49 -32.63 2.60
CA SER A 2 8.38 -31.84 2.06
C SER A 2 8.88 -31.07 0.84
N LYS A 3 8.26 -31.29 -0.32
CA LYS A 3 8.47 -30.42 -1.49
C LYS A 3 7.88 -29.07 -1.13
N ASN A 4 8.72 -28.11 -0.77
CA ASN A 4 8.32 -26.70 -0.66
C ASN A 4 8.08 -26.18 -2.07
N THR A 5 6.89 -26.46 -2.60
CA THR A 5 6.42 -25.85 -3.84
C THR A 5 6.05 -24.42 -3.49
N PHE A 6 6.88 -23.46 -3.87
CA PHE A 6 6.53 -22.05 -3.77
C PHE A 6 5.24 -21.79 -4.56
N LEU A 7 4.28 -21.09 -3.95
CA LEU A 7 3.01 -20.76 -4.57
C LEU A 7 3.16 -19.79 -5.75
N PHE A 8 4.22 -18.98 -5.72
CA PHE A 8 4.50 -17.92 -6.68
C PHE A 8 5.93 -18.01 -7.20
N ASP A 9 6.15 -17.47 -8.41
CA ASP A 9 7.50 -17.29 -8.94
C ASP A 9 8.19 -16.05 -8.31
N LYS A 10 9.50 -15.89 -8.53
CA LYS A 10 10.27 -14.75 -8.01
C LYS A 10 9.67 -13.39 -8.43
N THR A 11 9.11 -13.31 -9.64
CA THR A 11 8.56 -12.05 -10.16
C THR A 11 7.30 -11.64 -9.41
N ASN A 12 6.42 -12.59 -9.14
CA ASN A 12 5.22 -12.38 -8.35
C ASN A 12 5.57 -11.90 -6.93
N TYR A 13 6.57 -12.51 -6.27
CA TYR A 13 7.02 -12.05 -4.96
C TYR A 13 7.59 -10.62 -4.97
N VAL A 14 8.31 -10.24 -6.03
CA VAL A 14 8.80 -8.86 -6.17
C VAL A 14 7.63 -7.89 -6.39
N LEU A 15 6.66 -8.24 -7.22
CA LEU A 15 5.46 -7.41 -7.43
C LEU A 15 4.65 -7.25 -6.14
N PHE A 16 4.48 -8.33 -5.38
CA PHE A 16 3.85 -8.31 -4.06
C PHE A 16 4.59 -7.36 -3.09
N ALA A 17 5.92 -7.48 -2.99
CA ALA A 17 6.70 -6.57 -2.15
C ALA A 17 6.57 -5.09 -2.56
N ILE A 18 6.47 -4.81 -3.87
CA ILE A 18 6.22 -3.45 -4.38
C ILE A 18 4.82 -2.98 -3.98
N GLY A 19 3.79 -3.81 -4.15
CA GLY A 19 2.42 -3.49 -3.75
C GLY A 19 2.32 -3.11 -2.27
N LEU A 20 2.89 -3.95 -1.40
CA LEU A 20 3.01 -3.67 0.03
C LEU A 20 3.74 -2.36 0.34
N ALA A 21 4.83 -2.06 -0.38
CA ALA A 21 5.55 -0.80 -0.19
C ALA A 21 4.68 0.41 -0.53
N PHE A 22 3.89 0.36 -1.60
CA PHE A 22 2.93 1.42 -1.96
C PHE A 22 1.86 1.61 -0.88
N ILE A 23 1.29 0.51 -0.36
CA ILE A 23 0.28 0.56 0.71
C ILE A 23 0.89 1.17 1.97
N ALA A 24 2.07 0.70 2.38
CA ALA A 24 2.76 1.19 3.57
C ALA A 24 3.11 2.68 3.45
N LEU A 25 3.61 3.12 2.29
CA LEU A 25 3.88 4.54 2.02
C LEU A 25 2.60 5.37 2.05
N GLY A 26 1.52 4.87 1.46
CA GLY A 26 0.22 5.54 1.52
C GLY A 26 -0.25 5.78 2.95
N PHE A 27 -0.23 4.74 3.81
CA PHE A 27 -0.54 4.92 5.23
C PHE A 27 0.45 5.82 5.96
N ALA A 28 1.74 5.76 5.64
CA ALA A 28 2.74 6.65 6.22
C ALA A 28 2.46 8.12 5.88
N LEU A 29 2.03 8.43 4.65
CA LEU A 29 1.67 9.80 4.25
C LEU A 29 0.40 10.31 4.93
N MET A 30 -0.50 9.43 5.38
CA MET A 30 -1.67 9.80 6.19
C MET A 30 -1.30 10.19 7.62
N SER A 31 -0.11 9.82 8.10
CA SER A 31 0.31 10.13 9.45
C SER A 31 0.57 11.64 9.65
N GLY A 32 0.20 12.15 10.83
CA GLY A 32 0.45 13.53 11.25
C GLY A 32 -0.77 14.45 11.22
N GLY A 33 -0.56 15.70 11.67
CA GLY A 33 -1.53 16.82 11.74
C GLY A 33 -2.88 16.48 12.36
N GLY A 34 -2.86 15.62 13.38
CA GLY A 34 -3.88 15.64 14.42
C GLY A 34 -3.76 16.93 15.23
N SER A 35 -4.90 17.42 15.74
CA SER A 35 -4.92 18.52 16.70
C SER A 35 -4.66 17.98 18.11
N ASP A 36 -3.86 18.67 18.91
CA ASP A 36 -3.70 18.35 20.34
C ASP A 36 -4.99 18.62 21.14
N ASP A 37 -5.84 19.52 20.64
CA ASP A 37 -7.17 19.80 21.18
C ASP A 37 -8.25 19.40 20.16
N PRO A 38 -9.08 18.38 20.44
CA PRO A 38 -10.13 17.91 19.53
C PRO A 38 -11.24 18.96 19.29
N ASN A 39 -11.30 20.03 20.07
CA ASN A 39 -12.26 21.12 19.89
C ASN A 39 -11.76 22.23 18.96
N VAL A 40 -10.48 22.17 18.54
CA VAL A 40 -9.89 23.14 17.62
C VAL A 40 -9.75 22.51 16.24
N PHE A 41 -10.34 23.16 15.24
CA PHE A 41 -10.24 22.75 13.85
C PHE A 41 -8.80 22.90 13.35
N ASN A 42 -8.18 21.81 12.90
CA ASN A 42 -6.85 21.83 12.29
C ASN A 42 -6.94 21.66 10.77
N GLU A 43 -6.67 22.73 10.03
CA GLU A 43 -6.68 22.76 8.56
C GLU A 43 -5.64 21.82 7.93
N GLU A 44 -4.55 21.50 8.63
CA GLU A 44 -3.51 20.59 8.12
C GLU A 44 -4.04 19.16 7.90
N LEU A 45 -5.12 18.80 8.58
CA LEU A 45 -5.80 17.52 8.39
C LEU A 45 -6.42 17.41 7.00
N PHE A 46 -6.77 18.55 6.38
CA PHE A 46 -7.32 18.64 5.02
C PHE A 46 -6.27 18.84 3.93
N ASN A 47 -5.00 18.59 4.24
CA ASN A 47 -3.92 18.65 3.25
C ASN A 47 -4.19 17.67 2.10
N ALA A 48 -4.03 18.14 0.85
CA ALA A 48 -4.19 17.34 -0.36
C ALA A 48 -3.32 16.08 -0.38
N GLN A 49 -2.16 16.10 0.28
CA GLN A 49 -1.32 14.92 0.51
C GLN A 49 -2.08 13.80 1.21
N ARG A 50 -2.85 14.11 2.26
CA ARG A 50 -3.53 13.11 3.09
C ARG A 50 -4.88 12.70 2.54
N ILE A 51 -5.60 13.63 1.93
CA ILE A 51 -6.94 13.36 1.38
C ILE A 51 -6.87 12.72 -0.01
N THR A 52 -5.89 13.10 -0.84
CA THR A 52 -5.84 12.67 -2.24
C THR A 52 -4.68 11.75 -2.52
N TRP A 53 -3.44 12.18 -2.26
CA TRP A 53 -2.26 11.43 -2.67
C TRP A 53 -2.07 10.14 -1.88
N ALA A 54 -2.29 10.19 -0.56
CA ALA A 54 -2.12 9.04 0.29
C ALA A 54 -3.13 7.91 -0.02
N PRO A 55 -4.45 8.16 -0.14
CA PRO A 55 -5.39 7.11 -0.54
C PRO A 55 -5.14 6.60 -1.96
N LEU A 56 -4.71 7.47 -2.89
CA LEU A 56 -4.38 7.06 -4.25
C LEU A 56 -3.21 6.05 -4.28
N LEU A 57 -2.16 6.27 -3.49
CA LEU A 57 -1.05 5.31 -3.37
C LEU A 57 -1.50 3.97 -2.79
N ILE A 58 -2.40 3.98 -1.79
CA ILE A 58 -2.97 2.75 -1.23
C ILE A 58 -3.73 1.98 -2.31
N VAL A 59 -4.57 2.65 -3.10
CA VAL A 59 -5.33 2.03 -4.19
C VAL A 59 -4.38 1.45 -5.25
N ILE A 60 -3.34 2.19 -5.65
CA ILE A 60 -2.31 1.70 -6.57
C ILE A 60 -1.65 0.43 -6.01
N GLY A 61 -1.29 0.44 -4.72
CA GLY A 61 -0.74 -0.72 -4.04
C GLY A 61 -1.65 -1.94 -4.12
N PHE A 62 -2.95 -1.79 -3.83
CA PHE A 62 -3.92 -2.89 -3.98
C PHE A 62 -4.07 -3.39 -5.41
N VAL A 63 -4.05 -2.50 -6.41
CA VAL A 63 -4.07 -2.91 -7.82
C VAL A 63 -2.84 -3.74 -8.17
N VAL A 64 -1.65 -3.34 -7.69
CA VAL A 64 -0.42 -4.10 -7.86
C VAL A 64 -0.50 -5.46 -7.17
N GLU A 65 -1.07 -5.54 -5.97
CA GLU A 65 -1.28 -6.81 -5.26
C GLU A 65 -2.20 -7.77 -6.03
N VAL A 66 -3.33 -7.26 -6.51
CA VAL A 66 -4.25 -8.04 -7.36
C VAL A 66 -3.52 -8.55 -8.59
N PHE A 67 -2.72 -7.71 -9.26
CA PHE A 67 -1.92 -8.13 -10.40
C PHE A 67 -0.84 -9.16 -10.03
N ALA A 68 -0.17 -9.00 -8.89
CA ALA A 68 0.86 -9.92 -8.40
C ALA A 68 0.30 -11.30 -8.10
N ILE A 69 -0.92 -11.37 -7.56
CA ILE A 69 -1.60 -12.63 -7.23
C ILE A 69 -2.16 -13.30 -8.50
N LEU A 70 -2.78 -12.52 -9.40
CA LEU A 70 -3.39 -13.06 -10.63
C LEU A 70 -2.38 -13.42 -11.71
N ARG A 71 -1.17 -12.85 -11.65
CA ARG A 71 -0.09 -13.18 -12.59
C ARG A 71 0.23 -14.67 -12.49
N ARG A 72 -0.10 -15.43 -13.53
CA ARG A 72 0.23 -16.85 -13.58
C ARG A 72 1.75 -17.01 -13.69
N PRO A 73 2.38 -17.85 -12.86
CA PRO A 73 3.79 -18.14 -12.99
C PRO A 73 4.03 -18.75 -14.38
N LYS A 74 5.05 -18.26 -15.09
CA LYS A 74 5.51 -18.94 -16.30
C LYS A 74 6.25 -20.19 -15.83
N ALA A 75 5.60 -21.34 -16.02
CA ALA A 75 6.19 -22.66 -15.75
C ALA A 75 7.49 -22.87 -16.52
#